data_AF-A8UQA5-F1
#
_entry.id   AF-A8UQA5-F1
#
_cell.length_a   1.000
_cell.length_b   1.000
_cell.length_c   1.000
_cell.angle_alpha   90.00
_cell.angle_beta   90.00
_cell.angle_gamma   90.00
#
_symmetry.space_group_name_H-M   'P 1'
#
loop_
_entity.id
_entity.type
_entity.pdbx_description
1 polymer ?
#
loop_
_entity_poly.entity_id
_entity_poly.type
_entity_poly.pdbx_seq_one_letter_code
_entity_poly.pdbx_strand_id
1 'polypeptide(L)'
;DKIIRQLLETHLARAVIIFAYDDDIRGILNASKRADQVGHFLWIGSDSWGAKNSPIQGLEDAAIGAVTILPKRDSIEGFDTYFISRTLENNRRNVWFAEFWEENFNCKLMSSSKKEDTSRKCTGQERIGTDSKYEQEGKVQFVIDAVYAMAHALHNMQKDLCPDQSGICGEMEHAGGKKLLKYIRSVSFNGSAKTSVTFNRNGDAPGRYALFQYQMNNNNTPVYKVIGQWTETLQLNIDEMQWPNGEM
;
A
#
# COMPACT_ATOMS: atom_id res chain seq x y z
N ASP A 1 25.02 -12.41 1.28
CA ASP A 1 24.71 -12.51 2.73
C ASP A 1 25.61 -11.67 3.63
N LYS A 2 26.26 -10.61 3.12
CA LYS A 2 27.12 -9.72 3.92
C LYS A 2 26.35 -9.05 5.07
N ILE A 3 25.14 -8.55 4.79
CA ILE A 3 24.30 -7.88 5.79
C ILE A 3 23.97 -8.82 6.96
N ILE A 4 23.55 -10.05 6.67
CA ILE A 4 23.22 -11.02 7.73
C ILE A 4 24.45 -11.34 8.59
N ARG A 5 25.63 -11.52 7.98
CA ARG A 5 26.87 -11.72 8.73
C ARG A 5 27.18 -10.55 9.66
N GLN A 6 26.99 -9.32 9.20
CA GLN A 6 27.18 -8.12 10.02
C GLN A 6 26.15 -8.02 11.15
N LEU A 7 24.89 -8.41 10.92
CA LEU A 7 23.89 -8.47 11.99
C LEU A 7 24.28 -9.49 13.07
N LEU A 8 24.79 -10.66 12.65
CA LEU A 8 25.23 -11.72 13.55
C LEU A 8 26.46 -11.35 14.39
N GLU A 9 27.26 -10.35 13.98
CA GLU A 9 28.37 -9.84 14.80
C GLU A 9 27.85 -9.25 16.12
N THR A 10 26.60 -8.77 16.15
CA THR A 10 25.95 -8.23 17.35
C THR A 10 25.01 -9.27 17.97
N HIS A 11 25.60 -10.32 18.57
CA HIS A 11 24.90 -11.50 19.12
C HIS A 11 23.75 -11.22 20.12
N LEU A 12 23.72 -10.07 20.79
CA LEU A 12 22.63 -9.68 21.70
C LEU A 12 21.45 -9.00 21.00
N ALA A 13 21.65 -8.47 19.79
CA ALA A 13 20.63 -7.78 19.04
C ALA A 13 19.78 -8.78 18.26
N ARG A 14 18.57 -9.04 18.74
CA ARG A 14 17.59 -9.91 18.05
C ARG A 14 16.62 -9.12 17.18
N ALA A 15 16.25 -7.91 17.59
CA ALA A 15 15.30 -7.08 16.84
C ALA A 15 16.02 -6.29 15.74
N VAL A 16 15.48 -6.33 14.52
CA VAL A 16 16.00 -5.61 13.36
C VAL A 16 14.89 -4.74 12.78
N ILE A 17 15.09 -3.42 12.81
CA ILE A 17 14.15 -2.46 12.25
C ILE A 17 14.46 -2.25 10.77
N ILE A 18 13.50 -2.49 9.90
CA ILE A 18 13.63 -2.41 8.44
C ILE A 18 12.82 -1.23 7.89
N PHE A 19 13.54 -0.19 7.49
CA PHE A 19 13.04 0.90 6.64
C PHE A 19 13.59 0.72 5.23
N ALA A 20 12.96 -0.15 4.44
CA ALA A 20 13.40 -0.50 3.09
C ALA A 20 12.20 -0.83 2.18
N TYR A 21 12.40 -0.88 0.86
CA TYR A 21 11.33 -1.20 -0.09
C TYR A 21 11.11 -2.71 -0.24
N ASP A 22 10.05 -3.10 -0.95
CA ASP A 22 9.63 -4.50 -1.13
C ASP A 22 10.80 -5.43 -1.56
N ASP A 23 11.62 -5.02 -2.54
CA ASP A 23 12.74 -5.83 -3.05
C ASP A 23 13.87 -6.00 -2.02
N ASP A 24 14.16 -4.96 -1.25
CA ASP A 24 15.19 -4.99 -0.21
C ASP A 24 14.77 -5.87 0.97
N ILE A 25 13.49 -5.76 1.38
CA ILE A 25 12.90 -6.63 2.41
C ILE A 25 13.01 -8.08 1.97
N ARG A 26 12.56 -8.39 0.74
CA ARG A 26 12.68 -9.72 0.15
C ARG A 26 14.13 -10.20 0.12
N GLY A 27 15.06 -9.32 -0.26
CA GLY A 27 16.49 -9.60 -0.30
C GLY A 27 17.06 -9.99 1.07
N ILE A 28 16.69 -9.26 2.12
CA ILE A 28 17.10 -9.53 3.51
C ILE A 28 16.52 -10.84 4.02
N LEU A 29 15.22 -11.09 3.84
CA LEU A 29 14.58 -12.34 4.27
C LEU A 29 15.18 -13.56 3.57
N ASN A 30 15.43 -13.45 2.26
CA ASN A 30 16.07 -14.50 1.48
C ASN A 30 17.53 -14.72 1.92
N ALA A 31 18.26 -13.65 2.24
CA ALA A 31 19.61 -13.77 2.81
C ALA A 31 19.60 -14.45 4.19
N SER A 32 18.61 -14.15 5.03
CA SER A 32 18.42 -14.80 6.33
C SER A 32 18.19 -16.30 6.16
N LYS A 33 17.35 -16.67 5.19
CA LYS A 33 17.06 -18.07 4.84
C LYS A 33 18.29 -18.81 4.34
N ARG A 34 19.07 -18.21 3.42
CA ARG A 34 20.33 -18.80 2.92
C ARG A 34 21.41 -18.95 3.99
N ALA A 35 21.39 -18.10 5.02
CA ALA A 35 22.32 -18.15 6.14
C ALA A 35 21.85 -19.06 7.29
N ASP A 36 20.74 -19.79 7.10
CA ASP A 36 20.12 -20.66 8.13
C ASP A 36 19.79 -19.91 9.43
N GLN A 37 19.34 -18.66 9.30
CA GLN A 37 18.98 -17.76 10.42
C GLN A 37 17.47 -17.49 10.48
N VAL A 38 16.63 -18.39 9.96
CA VAL A 38 15.18 -18.28 10.07
C VAL A 38 14.79 -18.37 11.55
N GLY A 39 13.96 -17.44 12.03
CA GLY A 39 13.53 -17.35 13.43
C GLY A 39 14.57 -16.77 14.40
N HIS A 40 15.80 -16.48 13.96
CA HIS A 40 16.81 -15.86 14.80
C HIS A 40 16.47 -14.39 15.10
N PHE A 41 16.18 -13.62 14.04
CA PHE A 41 15.85 -12.20 14.11
C PHE A 41 14.34 -11.97 14.24
N LEU A 42 13.98 -10.92 14.99
CA LEU A 42 12.63 -10.36 15.04
C LEU A 42 12.58 -9.14 14.13
N TRP A 43 11.79 -9.23 13.06
CA TRP A 43 11.68 -8.16 12.07
C TRP A 43 10.66 -7.11 12.52
N ILE A 44 11.05 -5.84 12.47
CA ILE A 44 10.16 -4.70 12.67
C ILE A 44 10.13 -3.89 11.36
N GLY A 45 9.09 -4.08 10.55
CA GLY A 45 8.96 -3.47 9.23
C GLY A 45 8.21 -2.13 9.24
N SER A 46 8.67 -1.19 8.42
CA SER A 46 7.96 0.07 8.16
C SER A 46 6.70 -0.11 7.28
N ASP A 47 6.05 0.99 6.91
CA ASP A 47 4.82 0.99 6.09
C ASP A 47 5.01 0.51 4.65
N SER A 48 6.26 0.48 4.17
CA SER A 48 6.61 -0.16 2.90
C SER A 48 6.28 -1.64 2.90
N TRP A 49 6.53 -2.35 4.01
CA TRP A 49 6.13 -3.73 4.23
C TRP A 49 4.63 -3.79 4.51
N GLY A 50 4.18 -3.12 5.58
CA GLY A 50 2.79 -3.16 6.03
C GLY A 50 2.23 -4.58 6.10
N ALA A 51 1.05 -4.78 5.52
CA ALA A 51 0.38 -6.09 5.44
C ALA A 51 0.45 -6.72 4.03
N LYS A 52 1.47 -6.37 3.23
CA LYS A 52 1.59 -6.87 1.85
C LYS A 52 2.15 -8.29 1.78
N ASN A 53 1.67 -9.06 0.82
CA ASN A 53 2.19 -10.39 0.52
C ASN A 53 3.41 -10.37 -0.43
N SER A 54 3.57 -9.31 -1.25
CA SER A 54 4.66 -9.19 -2.24
C SER A 54 6.08 -9.38 -1.68
N PRO A 55 6.51 -8.71 -0.58
CA PRO A 55 7.89 -8.86 -0.10
C PRO A 55 8.20 -10.25 0.46
N ILE A 56 7.17 -10.99 0.91
CA ILE A 56 7.32 -12.24 1.65
C ILE A 56 6.90 -13.50 0.89
N GLN A 57 6.42 -13.38 -0.33
CA GLN A 57 5.93 -14.51 -1.12
C GLN A 57 7.02 -15.58 -1.33
N GLY A 58 6.81 -16.80 -0.84
CA GLY A 58 7.79 -17.90 -0.82
C GLY A 58 8.86 -17.80 0.29
N LEU A 59 8.75 -16.82 1.18
CA LEU A 59 9.62 -16.55 2.33
C LEU A 59 8.79 -16.41 3.62
N GLU A 60 7.59 -17.00 3.65
CA GLU A 60 6.63 -16.86 4.74
C GLU A 60 7.21 -17.34 6.07
N ASP A 61 7.99 -18.42 6.05
CA ASP A 61 8.71 -18.98 7.19
C ASP A 61 9.71 -17.99 7.81
N ALA A 62 10.44 -17.24 6.96
CA ALA A 62 11.39 -16.22 7.41
C ALA A 62 10.70 -14.97 7.98
N ALA A 63 9.42 -14.76 7.69
CA ALA A 63 8.64 -13.59 8.09
C ALA A 63 7.80 -13.82 9.37
N ILE A 64 7.63 -15.06 9.85
CA ILE A 64 6.83 -15.35 11.04
C ILE A 64 7.33 -14.55 12.25
N GLY A 65 6.41 -13.92 12.98
CA GLY A 65 6.67 -13.08 14.14
C GLY A 65 7.01 -11.62 13.79
N ALA A 66 7.17 -11.28 12.51
CA ALA A 66 7.44 -9.91 12.08
C ALA A 66 6.32 -8.97 12.52
N VAL A 67 6.69 -7.82 13.08
CA VAL A 67 5.77 -6.74 13.42
C VAL A 67 5.92 -5.64 12.37
N THR A 68 4.81 -5.20 11.79
CA THR A 68 4.82 -4.16 10.77
C THR A 68 3.80 -3.08 11.08
N ILE A 69 4.01 -1.89 10.53
CA ILE A 69 3.07 -0.79 10.63
C ILE A 69 2.47 -0.50 9.28
N LEU A 70 1.25 0.00 9.25
CA LEU A 70 0.63 0.49 8.02
C LEU A 70 -0.30 1.65 8.38
N PRO A 71 -0.31 2.75 7.61
CA PRO A 71 -1.30 3.80 7.79
C PRO A 71 -2.71 3.21 7.86
N LYS A 72 -3.48 3.62 8.88
CA LYS A 72 -4.84 3.13 9.09
C LYS A 72 -5.67 3.53 7.88
N ARG A 73 -6.28 2.51 7.27
CA ARG A 73 -6.95 2.58 5.99
C ARG A 73 -8.24 1.80 6.04
N ASP A 74 -9.19 2.19 5.20
CA ASP A 74 -10.35 1.38 4.87
C ASP A 74 -10.33 1.06 3.37
N SER A 75 -10.79 -0.14 3.02
CA SER A 75 -10.96 -0.53 1.62
C SER A 75 -12.07 0.30 0.98
N ILE A 76 -11.81 0.81 -0.22
CA ILE A 76 -12.79 1.61 -0.97
C ILE A 76 -13.54 0.71 -1.97
N GLU A 77 -14.74 0.28 -1.60
CA GLU A 77 -15.58 -0.64 -2.40
C GLU A 77 -15.84 -0.13 -3.83
N GLY A 78 -16.04 1.18 -3.99
CA GLY A 78 -16.23 1.79 -5.31
C GLY A 78 -15.00 1.63 -6.21
N PHE A 79 -13.79 1.66 -5.63
CA PHE A 79 -12.55 1.41 -6.37
C PHE A 79 -12.43 -0.07 -6.74
N ASP A 80 -12.74 -0.98 -5.82
CA ASP A 80 -12.73 -2.43 -6.09
C ASP A 80 -13.66 -2.78 -7.25
N THR A 81 -14.90 -2.30 -7.19
CA THR A 81 -15.90 -2.48 -8.24
C THR A 81 -15.41 -1.95 -9.57
N TYR A 82 -14.83 -0.74 -9.57
CA TYR A 82 -14.28 -0.12 -10.77
C TYR A 82 -13.11 -0.92 -11.37
N PHE A 83 -12.15 -1.32 -10.54
CA PHE A 83 -10.90 -1.95 -10.96
C PHE A 83 -11.14 -3.38 -11.45
N ILE A 84 -11.91 -4.17 -10.71
CA ILE A 84 -12.26 -5.56 -11.07
C ILE A 84 -13.05 -5.61 -12.38
N SER A 85 -13.90 -4.61 -12.64
CA SER A 85 -14.67 -4.57 -13.88
C SER A 85 -13.85 -4.16 -15.11
N ARG A 86 -12.55 -3.86 -14.98
CA ARG A 86 -11.71 -3.44 -16.11
C ARG A 86 -11.37 -4.63 -17.00
N THR A 87 -11.46 -4.41 -18.30
CA THR A 87 -11.07 -5.37 -19.34
C THR A 87 -10.22 -4.66 -20.38
N LEU A 88 -9.48 -5.42 -21.19
CA LEU A 88 -8.71 -4.88 -22.31
C LEU A 88 -9.58 -4.05 -23.29
N GLU A 89 -10.86 -4.40 -23.41
CA GLU A 89 -11.80 -3.69 -24.28
C GLU A 89 -12.21 -2.33 -23.72
N ASN A 90 -12.46 -2.25 -22.41
CA ASN A 90 -13.07 -1.08 -21.77
C ASN A 90 -12.07 -0.12 -21.10
N ASN A 91 -10.77 -0.45 -21.12
CA ASN A 91 -9.74 0.35 -20.46
C ASN A 91 -8.61 0.79 -21.40
N ARG A 92 -8.97 1.44 -22.51
CA ARG A 92 -8.00 1.94 -23.51
C ARG A 92 -7.25 3.20 -23.07
N ARG A 93 -7.70 3.85 -21.99
CA ARG A 93 -7.09 5.08 -21.47
C ARG A 93 -5.74 4.86 -20.78
N ASN A 94 -5.54 3.67 -20.22
CA ASN A 94 -4.31 3.34 -19.50
C ASN A 94 -3.39 2.57 -20.43
N VAL A 95 -2.31 3.21 -20.86
CA VAL A 95 -1.36 2.66 -21.82
C VAL A 95 -0.60 1.43 -21.29
N TRP A 96 -0.49 1.28 -19.97
CA TRP A 96 0.19 0.15 -19.31
C TRP A 96 -0.75 -1.02 -18.98
N PHE A 97 -2.03 -0.91 -19.33
CA PHE A 97 -3.01 -1.92 -18.95
C PHE A 97 -2.82 -3.25 -19.70
N ALA A 98 -2.24 -3.20 -20.90
CA ALA A 98 -1.93 -4.39 -21.68
C ALA A 98 -0.81 -5.21 -21.01
N GLU A 99 0.27 -4.55 -20.60
CA GLU A 99 1.40 -5.17 -19.88
C GLU A 99 0.95 -5.73 -18.53
N PHE A 100 0.17 -4.95 -17.76
CA PHE A 100 -0.46 -5.43 -16.54
C PHE A 100 -1.28 -6.70 -16.77
N TRP A 101 -2.07 -6.75 -17.85
CA TRP A 101 -2.90 -7.92 -18.15
C TRP A 101 -2.06 -9.17 -18.42
N GLU A 102 -0.99 -9.03 -19.20
CA GLU A 102 -0.05 -10.13 -19.48
C GLU A 102 0.58 -10.68 -18.21
N GLU A 103 1.09 -9.80 -17.34
CA GLU A 103 1.73 -10.20 -16.08
C GLU A 103 0.73 -10.81 -15.09
N ASN A 104 -0.42 -10.17 -14.90
CA ASN A 104 -1.41 -10.56 -13.91
C ASN A 104 -2.08 -11.92 -14.22
N PHE A 105 -2.26 -12.24 -15.50
CA PHE A 105 -2.83 -13.52 -15.95
C PHE A 105 -1.79 -14.51 -16.46
N ASN A 106 -0.50 -14.16 -16.40
CA ASN A 106 0.62 -14.94 -16.91
C ASN A 106 0.38 -15.45 -18.35
N CYS A 107 0.05 -14.51 -19.25
CA CYS A 107 -0.26 -14.79 -20.65
C CYS A 107 0.33 -13.72 -21.59
N LYS A 108 0.31 -13.97 -22.90
CA LYS A 108 0.80 -13.03 -23.93
C LYS A 108 -0.28 -12.59 -24.90
N LEU A 109 -0.32 -11.29 -25.19
CA LEU A 109 -1.21 -10.67 -26.16
C LEU A 109 -0.63 -10.82 -27.57
N MET A 110 -1.50 -11.13 -28.55
CA MET A 110 -1.07 -11.50 -29.91
C MET A 110 -0.33 -10.41 -30.68
N SER A 111 -0.41 -9.13 -30.27
CA SER A 111 0.32 -8.02 -30.91
C SER A 111 1.80 -7.93 -30.52
N SER A 112 2.22 -8.59 -29.44
CA SER A 112 3.56 -8.45 -28.85
C SER A 112 4.55 -9.53 -29.31
N SER A 113 4.08 -10.60 -29.97
CA SER A 113 4.90 -11.79 -30.24
C SER A 113 5.25 -11.94 -31.72
N LYS A 114 6.52 -11.71 -32.08
CA LYS A 114 7.11 -12.27 -33.30
C LYS A 114 7.68 -13.67 -32.98
N LYS A 115 7.02 -14.70 -33.50
CA LYS A 115 7.40 -16.14 -33.58
C LYS A 115 7.50 -16.93 -32.27
N GLU A 116 6.95 -18.15 -32.32
CA GLU A 116 7.19 -19.34 -31.47
C GLU A 116 7.45 -19.09 -29.98
N ASP A 117 6.59 -18.31 -29.35
CA ASP A 117 6.54 -18.27 -27.89
C ASP A 117 5.62 -19.41 -27.42
N THR A 118 6.15 -20.38 -26.67
CA THR A 118 5.36 -21.46 -26.02
C THR A 118 4.45 -20.92 -24.91
N SER A 119 4.54 -19.63 -24.63
CA SER A 119 3.75 -18.94 -23.62
C SER A 119 2.24 -18.99 -23.91
N ARG A 120 1.45 -19.17 -22.85
CA ARG A 120 -0.02 -19.14 -22.89
C ARG A 120 -0.50 -17.83 -23.53
N LYS A 121 -1.41 -17.92 -24.49
CA LYS A 121 -2.03 -16.73 -25.10
C LYS A 121 -3.15 -16.19 -24.23
N CYS A 122 -3.25 -14.87 -24.11
CA CYS A 122 -4.40 -14.23 -23.48
C CYS A 122 -5.63 -14.34 -24.39
N THR A 123 -6.77 -14.64 -23.80
CA THR A 123 -8.07 -14.75 -24.50
C THR A 123 -8.82 -13.42 -24.55
N GLY A 124 -8.50 -12.51 -23.63
CA GLY A 124 -9.23 -11.26 -23.41
C GLY A 124 -10.53 -11.45 -22.59
N GLN A 125 -10.87 -12.69 -22.25
CA GLN A 125 -12.03 -13.03 -21.43
C GLN A 125 -11.68 -13.21 -19.95
N GLU A 126 -10.39 -13.12 -19.59
CA GLU A 126 -9.97 -13.19 -18.20
C GLU A 126 -10.64 -12.08 -17.36
N ARG A 127 -10.81 -12.34 -16.06
CA ARG A 127 -11.45 -11.44 -15.11
C ARG A 127 -10.59 -11.28 -13.86
N ILE A 128 -10.31 -10.03 -13.50
CA ILE A 128 -9.55 -9.67 -12.29
C ILE A 128 -10.36 -10.13 -11.07
N GLY A 129 -9.71 -10.74 -10.08
CA GLY A 129 -10.40 -11.26 -8.89
C GLY A 129 -11.06 -12.64 -9.07
N THR A 130 -11.32 -13.08 -10.31
CA THR A 130 -11.83 -14.43 -10.61
C THR A 130 -10.70 -15.33 -11.11
N ASP A 131 -10.04 -14.92 -12.20
CA ASP A 131 -8.96 -15.69 -12.84
C ASP A 131 -7.56 -15.25 -12.35
N SER A 132 -7.50 -14.23 -11.50
CA SER A 132 -6.29 -13.73 -10.83
C SER A 132 -6.62 -13.28 -9.41
N LYS A 133 -5.66 -13.39 -8.49
CA LYS A 133 -5.83 -12.89 -7.12
C LYS A 133 -5.89 -11.35 -7.16
N TYR A 134 -6.91 -10.79 -6.52
CA TYR A 134 -7.03 -9.35 -6.31
C TYR A 134 -6.99 -9.02 -4.81
N GLU A 135 -6.17 -8.04 -4.45
CA GLU A 135 -6.10 -7.46 -3.11
C GLU A 135 -5.88 -5.96 -3.29
N GLN A 136 -6.76 -5.12 -2.71
CA GLN A 136 -6.62 -3.68 -2.85
C GLN A 136 -5.31 -3.21 -2.21
N GLU A 137 -4.48 -2.52 -3.00
CA GLU A 137 -3.34 -1.79 -2.45
C GLU A 137 -3.89 -0.68 -1.56
N GLY A 138 -3.54 -0.66 -0.29
CA GLY A 138 -4.29 0.18 0.62
C GLY A 138 -3.65 1.51 0.97
N LYS A 139 -2.85 2.05 0.07
CA LYS A 139 -2.69 3.49 -0.08
C LYS A 139 -3.71 4.08 -1.06
N VAL A 140 -4.57 3.26 -1.69
CA VAL A 140 -5.66 3.72 -2.58
C VAL A 140 -6.54 4.80 -1.95
N GLN A 141 -6.97 4.64 -0.70
CA GLN A 141 -7.74 5.66 0.02
C GLN A 141 -7.03 7.02 0.01
N PHE A 142 -5.74 7.06 0.36
CA PHE A 142 -4.98 8.30 0.44
C PHE A 142 -4.82 8.97 -0.93
N VAL A 143 -4.68 8.18 -2.01
CA VAL A 143 -4.63 8.72 -3.38
C VAL A 143 -5.97 9.36 -3.76
N ILE A 144 -7.09 8.70 -3.44
CA ILE A 144 -8.43 9.24 -3.69
C ILE A 144 -8.62 10.54 -2.88
N ASP A 145 -8.30 10.51 -1.59
CA ASP A 145 -8.45 11.66 -0.70
C ASP A 145 -7.55 12.83 -1.13
N ALA A 146 -6.36 12.58 -1.68
CA ALA A 146 -5.49 13.63 -2.23
C ALA A 146 -6.09 14.32 -3.47
N VAL A 147 -6.74 13.55 -4.36
CA VAL A 147 -7.46 14.11 -5.51
C VAL A 147 -8.64 14.97 -5.02
N TYR A 148 -9.40 14.49 -4.05
CA TYR A 148 -10.50 15.25 -3.46
C TYR A 148 -10.01 16.50 -2.73
N ALA A 149 -8.86 16.45 -2.04
CA ALA A 149 -8.29 17.63 -1.39
C ALA A 149 -8.01 18.74 -2.41
N MET A 150 -7.47 18.39 -3.58
CA MET A 150 -7.29 19.35 -4.68
C MET A 150 -8.63 19.86 -5.23
N ALA A 151 -9.61 18.97 -5.43
CA ALA A 151 -10.93 19.34 -5.91
C ALA A 151 -11.65 20.30 -4.95
N HIS A 152 -11.62 20.03 -3.64
CA HIS A 152 -12.15 20.91 -2.61
C HIS A 152 -11.41 22.26 -2.56
N ALA A 153 -10.09 22.27 -2.72
CA ALA A 153 -9.31 23.51 -2.76
C ALA A 153 -9.71 24.37 -3.96
N LEU A 154 -9.81 23.79 -5.15
CA LEU A 154 -10.23 24.48 -6.37
C LEU A 154 -11.68 24.97 -6.26
N HIS A 155 -12.57 24.18 -5.67
CA HIS A 155 -13.96 24.55 -5.42
C HIS A 155 -14.08 25.74 -4.47
N ASN A 156 -13.33 25.72 -3.36
CA ASN A 156 -13.32 26.83 -2.40
C ASN A 156 -12.74 28.10 -3.03
N MET A 157 -11.69 27.95 -3.85
CA MET A 157 -11.10 29.07 -4.59
C MET A 157 -12.06 29.63 -5.64
N GLN A 158 -12.80 28.77 -6.36
CA GLN A 158 -13.80 29.19 -7.33
C GLN A 158 -14.93 29.97 -6.67
N LYS A 159 -15.45 29.49 -5.53
CA LYS A 159 -16.50 30.17 -4.77
C LYS A 159 -16.07 31.54 -4.24
N ASP A 160 -14.82 31.67 -3.84
CA ASP A 160 -14.28 32.90 -3.25
C ASP A 160 -13.94 33.94 -4.31
N LEU A 161 -13.38 33.52 -5.47
CA LEU A 161 -12.93 34.44 -6.52
C LEU A 161 -13.95 34.68 -7.64
N CYS A 162 -14.88 33.75 -7.83
CA CYS A 162 -15.82 33.76 -8.94
C CYS A 162 -17.28 33.56 -8.43
N PRO A 163 -17.76 34.36 -7.46
CA PRO A 163 -19.04 34.10 -6.77
C PRO A 163 -20.27 34.13 -7.70
N ASP A 164 -20.25 34.96 -8.74
CA ASP A 164 -21.40 35.21 -9.62
C ASP A 164 -21.31 34.49 -10.98
N GLN A 165 -20.38 33.55 -11.14
CA GLN A 165 -20.21 32.83 -12.40
C GLN A 165 -19.88 31.36 -12.19
N SER A 166 -20.41 30.53 -13.09
CA SER A 166 -20.01 29.13 -13.19
C SER A 166 -18.69 29.01 -13.93
N GLY A 167 -17.80 28.15 -13.43
CA GLY A 167 -16.49 27.90 -14.06
C GLY A 167 -15.38 28.82 -13.55
N ILE A 168 -14.34 28.99 -14.37
CA ILE A 168 -13.12 29.71 -14.01
C ILE A 168 -13.22 31.14 -14.51
N CYS A 169 -13.00 32.10 -13.61
CA CYS A 169 -12.96 33.51 -13.92
C CYS A 169 -11.53 34.03 -14.10
N GLY A 170 -11.39 35.24 -14.66
CA GLY A 170 -10.08 35.87 -14.85
C GLY A 170 -9.26 35.96 -13.56
N GLU A 171 -9.88 36.24 -12.40
CA GLU A 171 -9.13 36.25 -11.13
C GLU A 171 -8.56 34.87 -10.74
N MET A 172 -9.33 33.81 -10.97
CA MET A 172 -8.91 32.44 -10.67
C MET A 172 -7.85 31.95 -11.66
N GLU A 173 -7.95 32.35 -12.93
CA GLU A 173 -6.95 32.06 -13.97
C GLU A 173 -5.58 32.69 -13.62
N HIS A 174 -5.57 33.89 -13.04
CA HIS A 174 -4.34 34.61 -12.67
C HIS A 174 -3.87 34.38 -11.22
N ALA A 175 -4.62 33.62 -10.42
CA ALA A 175 -4.35 33.45 -8.98
C ALA A 175 -3.01 32.78 -8.65
N GLY A 176 -2.53 31.89 -9.54
CA GLY A 176 -1.26 31.19 -9.41
C GLY A 176 -1.16 30.22 -8.22
N GLY A 177 -0.03 29.50 -8.14
CA GLY A 177 0.16 28.42 -7.16
C GLY A 177 0.21 28.88 -5.70
N LYS A 178 0.70 30.09 -5.42
CA LYS A 178 0.77 30.62 -4.04
C LYS A 178 -0.62 30.86 -3.44
N LYS A 179 -1.57 31.32 -4.25
CA LYS A 179 -2.96 31.53 -3.82
C LYS A 179 -3.67 30.19 -3.69
N LEU A 180 -3.51 29.29 -4.66
CA LEU A 180 -4.03 27.92 -4.59
C LEU A 180 -3.55 27.15 -3.34
N LEU A 181 -2.25 27.27 -2.98
CA LEU A 181 -1.69 26.62 -1.80
C LEU A 181 -2.39 27.03 -0.50
N LYS A 182 -2.88 28.27 -0.40
CA LYS A 182 -3.66 28.71 0.77
C LYS A 182 -4.98 27.95 0.87
N TYR A 183 -5.68 27.76 -0.24
CA TYR A 183 -6.90 26.96 -0.27
C TYR A 183 -6.63 25.50 0.05
N ILE A 184 -5.58 24.90 -0.54
CA ILE A 184 -5.17 23.51 -0.24
C ILE A 184 -4.93 23.32 1.26
N ARG A 185 -4.16 24.21 1.92
CA ARG A 185 -3.88 24.10 3.36
C ARG A 185 -5.11 24.28 4.25
N SER A 186 -6.16 24.90 3.74
CA SER A 186 -7.40 25.20 4.48
C SER A 186 -8.52 24.20 4.27
N VAL A 187 -8.33 23.17 3.43
CA VAL A 187 -9.40 22.20 3.17
C VAL A 187 -9.71 21.40 4.43
N SER A 188 -11.00 21.15 4.62
CA SER A 188 -11.52 20.27 5.66
C SER A 188 -12.77 19.61 5.11
N PHE A 189 -12.71 18.29 4.92
CA PHE A 189 -13.81 17.50 4.38
C PHE A 189 -13.76 16.07 4.92
N ASN A 190 -14.85 15.33 4.74
CA ASN A 190 -14.89 13.90 5.00
C ASN A 190 -14.40 13.16 3.77
N GLY A 191 -13.28 12.45 3.90
CA GLY A 191 -12.68 11.66 2.83
C GLY A 191 -13.50 10.44 2.44
N SER A 192 -12.97 9.69 1.49
CA SER A 192 -13.60 8.49 0.91
C SER A 192 -13.94 7.40 1.93
N ALA A 193 -13.15 7.28 3.00
CA ALA A 193 -13.40 6.38 4.13
C ALA A 193 -14.19 7.03 5.29
N LYS A 194 -14.87 8.16 5.06
CA LYS A 194 -15.57 8.95 6.10
C LYS A 194 -14.66 9.47 7.22
N THR A 195 -13.34 9.47 7.00
CA THR A 195 -12.36 10.05 7.90
C THR A 195 -12.10 11.51 7.53
N SER A 196 -11.92 12.38 8.53
CA SER A 196 -11.67 13.80 8.27
C SER A 196 -10.29 14.00 7.65
N VAL A 197 -10.25 14.67 6.50
CA VAL A 197 -9.03 15.08 5.80
C VAL A 197 -8.79 16.56 6.09
N THR A 198 -7.70 16.84 6.80
CA THR A 198 -7.26 18.18 7.21
C THR A 198 -5.74 18.24 7.21
N PHE A 199 -5.19 19.45 7.20
CA PHE A 199 -3.74 19.68 7.25
C PHE A 199 -3.35 20.53 8.46
N ASN A 200 -2.23 20.17 9.10
CA ASN A 200 -1.64 20.96 10.15
C ASN A 200 -0.90 22.20 9.58
N ARG A 201 -0.23 22.97 10.46
CA ARG A 201 0.54 24.16 10.04
C ARG A 201 1.65 23.85 9.04
N ASN A 202 2.23 22.66 9.06
CA ASN A 202 3.28 22.23 8.15
C ASN A 202 2.72 21.71 6.82
N GLY A 203 1.43 21.35 6.76
CA GLY A 203 0.80 20.74 5.60
C GLY A 203 0.62 19.22 5.73
N ASP A 204 0.86 18.66 6.91
CA ASP A 204 0.74 17.21 7.15
C ASP A 204 -0.66 16.85 7.62
N ALA A 205 -1.17 15.72 7.13
CA ALA A 205 -2.36 15.09 7.68
C ALA A 205 -2.02 14.38 9.01
N PRO A 206 -2.98 14.26 9.94
CA PRO A 206 -2.76 13.53 11.19
C PRO A 206 -2.45 12.05 10.94
N GLY A 207 -1.31 11.58 11.45
CA GLY A 207 -0.87 10.19 11.30
C GLY A 207 -1.72 9.23 12.13
N ARG A 208 -2.15 8.13 11.51
CA ARG A 208 -2.86 7.02 12.17
C ARG A 208 -2.32 5.73 11.59
N TYR A 209 -1.97 4.77 12.43
CA TYR A 209 -1.40 3.49 11.98
C TYR A 209 -2.12 2.32 12.63
N ALA A 210 -2.30 1.25 11.88
CA ALA A 210 -2.57 -0.07 12.41
C ALA A 210 -1.24 -0.83 12.51
N LEU A 211 -1.10 -1.60 13.59
CA LEU A 211 0.06 -2.45 13.83
C LEU A 211 -0.34 -3.90 13.54
N PHE A 212 0.49 -4.58 12.77
CA PHE A 212 0.26 -5.96 12.37
C PHE A 212 1.38 -6.84 12.89
N GLN A 213 1.06 -8.11 13.15
CA GLN A 213 2.04 -9.16 13.29
C GLN A 213 1.74 -10.28 12.30
N TYR A 214 2.78 -10.82 11.68
CA TYR A 214 2.67 -11.98 10.81
C TYR A 214 2.70 -13.26 11.64
N GLN A 215 1.56 -13.94 11.76
CA GLN A 215 1.34 -15.05 12.70
C GLN A 215 0.82 -16.30 11.98
N MET A 216 0.91 -17.45 12.65
CA MET A 216 0.23 -18.67 12.20
C MET A 216 -1.19 -18.69 12.77
N ASN A 217 -2.20 -18.83 11.92
CA ASN A 217 -3.56 -19.00 12.39
C ASN A 217 -3.79 -20.44 12.92
N ASN A 218 -4.98 -20.69 13.49
CA ASN A 218 -5.36 -22.00 14.03
C ASN A 218 -5.32 -23.14 13.00
N ASN A 219 -5.37 -22.82 11.71
CA ASN A 219 -5.29 -23.77 10.59
C ASN A 219 -3.85 -23.88 10.06
N ASN A 220 -2.86 -23.45 10.83
CA ASN A 220 -1.44 -23.48 10.49
C ASN A 220 -1.13 -22.75 9.16
N THR A 221 -1.90 -21.71 8.86
CA THR A 221 -1.74 -20.85 7.68
C THR A 221 -1.22 -19.47 8.14
N PRO A 222 -0.17 -18.94 7.51
CA PRO A 222 0.40 -17.66 7.92
C PRO A 222 -0.48 -16.50 7.45
N VAL A 223 -0.73 -15.53 8.34
CA VAL A 223 -1.61 -14.38 8.11
C VAL A 223 -1.11 -13.14 8.85
N TYR A 224 -1.39 -11.95 8.30
CA TYR A 224 -1.25 -10.70 9.05
C TYR A 224 -2.43 -10.53 10.00
N LYS A 225 -2.15 -10.38 11.29
CA LYS A 225 -3.14 -10.10 12.33
C LYS A 225 -2.92 -8.70 12.89
N VAL A 226 -4.00 -7.94 13.05
CA VAL A 226 -3.94 -6.64 13.73
C VAL A 226 -3.69 -6.87 15.22
N ILE A 227 -2.62 -6.27 15.74
CA ILE A 227 -2.21 -6.37 17.15
C ILE A 227 -2.27 -5.03 17.89
N GLY A 228 -2.67 -3.96 17.21
CA GLY A 228 -2.75 -2.65 17.84
C GLY A 228 -2.96 -1.50 16.86
N GLN A 229 -2.94 -0.30 17.40
CA GLN A 229 -3.01 0.94 16.64
C GLN A 229 -2.16 2.05 17.27
N TRP A 230 -1.79 3.01 16.46
CA TRP A 230 -1.17 4.25 16.90
C TRP A 230 -2.00 5.43 16.39
N THR A 231 -2.42 6.29 17.30
CA THR A 231 -3.08 7.57 17.00
C THR A 231 -2.65 8.54 18.10
N GLU A 232 -1.52 9.21 17.88
CA GLU A 232 -0.77 10.01 18.88
C GLU A 232 -0.20 9.22 20.06
N THR A 233 -0.94 8.21 20.54
CA THR A 233 -0.54 7.24 21.55
C THR A 233 -0.53 5.82 20.97
N LEU A 234 0.34 4.98 21.51
CA LEU A 234 0.45 3.57 21.14
C LEU A 234 -0.54 2.74 21.97
N GLN A 235 -1.32 1.90 21.29
CA GLN A 235 -2.20 0.91 21.89
C GLN A 235 -1.85 -0.46 21.30
N LEU A 236 -1.36 -1.36 22.13
CA LEU A 236 -1.00 -2.73 21.75
C LEU A 236 -1.85 -3.73 22.51
N ASN A 237 -2.31 -4.76 21.82
CA ASN A 237 -2.93 -5.92 22.43
C ASN A 237 -1.89 -7.04 22.52
N ILE A 238 -1.22 -7.10 23.67
CA ILE A 238 -0.11 -8.03 23.93
C ILE A 238 -0.61 -9.47 23.90
N ASP A 239 -1.83 -9.73 24.39
CA ASP A 239 -2.43 -11.07 24.46
C ASP A 239 -2.71 -11.66 23.06
N GLU A 240 -2.82 -10.83 22.04
CA GLU A 240 -3.04 -11.26 20.66
C GLU A 240 -1.73 -11.53 19.91
N MET A 241 -0.58 -11.16 20.48
CA MET A 241 0.74 -11.35 19.87
C MET A 241 1.20 -12.80 20.00
N GLN A 242 1.92 -13.29 18.99
CA GLN A 242 2.48 -14.64 18.95
C GLN A 242 3.95 -14.57 18.56
N TRP A 243 4.81 -15.17 19.38
CA TRP A 243 6.24 -15.24 19.13
C TRP A 243 6.66 -16.67 18.75
N PRO A 244 7.62 -16.84 17.83
CA PRO A 244 8.07 -18.17 17.37
C PRO A 244 8.52 -19.11 18.49
N ASN A 245 8.95 -18.57 19.64
CA ASN A 245 9.49 -19.32 20.77
C ASN A 245 8.55 -19.37 21.99
N GLY A 246 7.33 -18.83 21.91
CA GLY A 246 6.35 -18.88 23.01
C GLY A 246 6.66 -18.04 24.26
N GLU A 247 7.77 -17.30 24.28
CA GLU A 247 8.12 -16.41 25.39
C GLU A 247 7.68 -14.96 25.09
N MET A 248 6.93 -14.38 26.03
CA MET A 248 6.74 -12.93 26.18
C MET A 248 7.92 -12.31 26.93
#